data_AF-A0A9D4BHM8-F1
#
_entry.id   AF-A0A9D4BHM8-F1
#
_cell.length_a   1.000
_cell.length_b   1.000
_cell.length_c   1.000
_cell.angle_alpha   90.00
_cell.angle_beta   90.00
_cell.angle_gamma   90.00
#
_symmetry.space_group_name_H-M   'P 1'
#
loop_
_entity.id
_entity.type
_entity.pdbx_description
1 polymer ?
#
loop_
_entity_poly.entity_id
_entity_poly.type
_entity_poly.pdbx_seq_one_letter_code
_entity_poly.pdbx_strand_id
1 'polypeptide(L)'
;MYAYGLERAAATLSQLETRADFRHFLSRERRQGRTMSLVDFIRRPLKHLEALCDVAAAIEKTTIHGSRDQTAFSKIVQGALYKIDFIKFSCYQISL
;
A
#
# COMPACT_ATOMS: atom_id res chain seq x y z
N MET A 1 11.04 -4.45 -2.14
CA MET A 1 11.41 -3.47 -3.18
C MET A 1 10.18 -2.86 -3.89
N TYR A 2 9.18 -3.66 -4.29
CA TYR A 2 8.00 -3.18 -5.03
C TYR A 2 7.10 -2.18 -4.26
N ALA A 3 6.74 -2.47 -3.01
CA ALA A 3 5.84 -1.60 -2.23
C ALA A 3 6.44 -0.23 -1.86
N TYR A 4 7.76 -0.16 -1.59
CA TYR A 4 8.45 1.12 -1.38
C TYR A 4 8.43 2.01 -2.64
N GLY A 5 8.63 1.42 -3.82
CA GLY A 5 8.54 2.14 -5.09
C GLY A 5 7.12 2.68 -5.36
N LEU A 6 6.09 1.90 -5.02
CA LEU A 6 4.69 2.33 -5.14
C LEU A 6 4.36 3.49 -4.21
N GLU A 7 4.82 3.48 -2.96
CA GLU A 7 4.61 4.61 -2.04
C GLU A 7 5.31 5.88 -2.53
N ARG A 8 6.59 5.79 -2.95
CA ARG A 8 7.27 6.95 -3.54
C ARG A 8 6.56 7.47 -4.79
N ALA A 9 6.11 6.57 -5.65
CA ALA A 9 5.36 6.96 -6.84
C ALA A 9 4.04 7.65 -6.48
N ALA A 10 3.30 7.14 -5.49
CA ALA A 10 2.07 7.76 -5.00
C ALA A 10 2.32 9.16 -4.39
N ALA A 11 3.41 9.33 -3.64
CA ALA A 11 3.81 10.61 -3.07
C ALA A 11 4.17 11.63 -4.16
N THR A 12 5.03 11.23 -5.12
CA THR A 12 5.40 12.08 -6.26
C THR A 12 4.18 12.47 -7.08
N LEU A 13 3.27 11.53 -7.35
CA LEU A 13 2.04 11.83 -8.09
C LEU A 13 1.11 12.76 -7.32
N SER A 14 1.00 12.62 -6.01
CA SER A 14 0.21 13.53 -5.17
C SER A 14 0.74 14.96 -5.26
N GLN A 15 2.06 15.15 -5.34
CA GLN A 15 2.67 16.47 -5.55
C GLN A 15 2.39 16.99 -6.96
N LEU A 16 2.51 16.14 -7.98
CA LEU A 16 2.25 16.52 -9.38
C LEU A 16 0.77 16.88 -9.63
N GLU A 17 -0.17 16.24 -8.93
CA GLU A 17 -1.60 16.56 -9.01
C GLU A 17 -1.94 17.98 -8.51
N THR A 18 -1.04 18.66 -7.81
CA THR A 18 -1.21 20.09 -7.46
C THR A 18 -0.90 21.03 -8.62
N ARG A 19 -0.16 20.58 -9.64
CA ARG A 19 0.22 21.40 -10.79
C ARG A 19 -0.91 21.46 -11.82
N ALA A 20 -1.16 22.67 -12.35
CA ALA A 20 -2.26 22.92 -13.29
C ALA A 20 -2.10 22.18 -14.63
N ASP A 21 -0.87 22.09 -15.13
CA ASP A 21 -0.52 21.38 -16.37
C ASP A 21 -0.83 19.88 -16.27
N PHE A 22 -0.41 19.26 -15.16
CA PHE A 22 -0.62 17.86 -14.90
C PHE A 22 -2.10 17.52 -14.67
N ARG A 23 -2.83 18.37 -13.95
CA ARG A 23 -4.29 18.24 -13.81
C ARG A 23 -5.01 18.33 -15.15
N HIS A 24 -4.60 19.24 -16.04
CA HIS A 24 -5.19 19.35 -17.36
C HIS A 24 -4.94 18.09 -18.18
N PHE A 25 -3.73 17.52 -18.12
CA PHE A 25 -3.42 16.22 -18.71
C PHE A 25 -4.34 15.11 -18.17
N LEU A 26 -4.49 14.97 -16.85
CA LEU A 26 -5.37 13.96 -16.23
C LEU A 26 -6.86 14.19 -16.53
N SER A 27 -7.28 15.44 -16.73
CA SER A 27 -8.68 15.77 -17.07
C SER A 27 -9.09 15.23 -18.45
N ARG A 28 -8.13 15.08 -19.38
CA ARG A 28 -8.37 14.42 -20.67
C ARG A 28 -8.66 12.93 -20.50
N GLU A 29 -7.98 12.27 -19.58
CA GLU A 29 -8.20 10.85 -19.25
C GLU A 29 -9.56 10.63 -18.55
N ARG A 30 -10.01 11.56 -17.69
CA ARG A 30 -11.34 11.47 -17.04
C ARG A 30 -12.50 11.51 -18.04
N ARG A 31 -12.34 12.21 -19.17
CA ARG A 31 -13.34 12.23 -20.26
C ARG A 31 -13.53 10.86 -20.93
N GLN A 32 -12.59 9.92 -20.72
CA GLN A 32 -12.71 8.54 -21.19
C GLN A 32 -13.40 7.60 -20.18
N GLY A 33 -14.09 8.14 -19.18
CA GLY A 33 -14.89 7.36 -18.22
C GLY A 33 -14.10 6.75 -17.06
N ARG A 34 -12.81 7.08 -16.91
CA ARG A 34 -12.04 6.67 -15.73
C ARG A 34 -12.40 7.54 -14.54
N THR A 35 -13.07 6.95 -13.56
CA THR A 35 -13.51 7.62 -12.31
C THR A 35 -12.45 7.61 -11.20
N MET A 36 -11.47 6.71 -11.28
CA MET A 36 -10.45 6.53 -10.24
C MET A 36 -9.24 7.47 -10.46
N SER A 37 -8.71 8.04 -9.38
CA SER A 37 -7.48 8.86 -9.43
C SER A 37 -6.26 8.00 -9.74
N LEU A 38 -5.21 8.61 -10.29
CA LEU A 38 -3.96 7.90 -10.60
C LEU A 38 -3.23 7.50 -9.31
N VAL A 39 -3.30 8.34 -8.27
CA VAL A 39 -2.78 8.02 -6.94
C VAL A 39 -3.49 6.80 -6.35
N ASP A 40 -4.82 6.74 -6.43
CA ASP A 40 -5.58 5.58 -5.94
C ASP A 40 -5.25 4.31 -6.72
N PHE A 41 -5.06 4.42 -8.04
CA PHE A 41 -4.64 3.30 -8.87
C PHE A 41 -3.30 2.72 -8.41
N ILE A 42 -2.29 3.57 -8.19
CA ILE A 42 -0.95 3.13 -7.73
C ILE A 42 -0.99 2.59 -6.31
N ARG A 43 -1.90 3.06 -5.45
CA ARG A 43 -2.07 2.54 -4.08
C ARG A 43 -2.83 1.23 -4.00
N ARG A 44 -3.51 0.76 -5.05
CA ARG A 44 -4.27 -0.51 -5.02
C ARG A 44 -3.47 -1.73 -4.56
N PRO A 45 -2.25 -1.99 -5.08
CA PRO A 45 -1.46 -3.12 -4.63
C PRO A 45 -1.08 -3.01 -3.15
N LEU A 46 -0.84 -1.80 -2.64
CA LEU A 46 -0.55 -1.56 -1.23
C LEU A 46 -1.75 -1.90 -0.35
N LYS A 47 -2.94 -1.38 -0.69
CA LYS A 47 -4.19 -1.71 0.00
C LYS A 47 -4.49 -3.21 -0.01
N HIS A 48 -4.19 -3.89 -1.13
CA HIS A 48 -4.37 -5.33 -1.21
C HIS A 48 -3.40 -6.10 -0.31
N LEU A 49 -2.14 -5.68 -0.24
CA LEU A 49 -1.16 -6.26 0.68
C LEU A 49 -1.56 -6.06 2.15
N GLU A 50 -2.05 -4.88 2.51
CA GLU A 50 -2.59 -4.60 3.85
C GLU A 50 -3.74 -5.55 4.19
N ALA A 51 -4.72 -5.71 3.29
CA ALA A 51 -5.84 -6.62 3.49
C ALA A 51 -5.41 -8.09 3.66
N LEU A 52 -4.39 -8.55 2.92
CA LEU A 52 -3.85 -9.90 3.09
C LEU A 52 -3.20 -10.09 4.47
N CYS A 53 -2.57 -9.05 5.02
CA CYS A 53 -2.02 -9.09 6.37
C CYS A 53 -3.12 -9.18 7.43
N ASP A 54 -4.20 -8.42 7.26
CA ASP A 54 -5.35 -8.46 8.16
C ASP A 54 -6.01 -9.85 8.17
N VAL A 55 -6.17 -10.46 6.98
CA VAL A 55 -6.67 -11.84 6.85
C VAL A 55 -5.73 -12.83 7.53
N ALA A 56 -4.42 -12.72 7.33
CA ALA A 56 -3.44 -13.60 7.98
C ALA A 56 -3.48 -13.47 9.52
N ALA A 57 -3.63 -12.25 10.04
CA ALA A 57 -3.76 -12.00 11.47
C ALA A 57 -5.08 -12.55 12.05
N ALA A 58 -6.18 -12.48 11.30
CA ALA A 58 -7.44 -13.08 11.70
C ALA A 58 -7.36 -14.62 11.75
N ILE A 59 -6.69 -15.23 10.77
CA ILE A 59 -6.43 -16.68 10.75
C ILE A 59 -5.54 -17.08 11.94
N GLU A 60 -4.46 -16.34 12.22
CA GLU A 60 -3.59 -16.60 13.36
C GLU A 60 -4.37 -16.62 14.69
N LYS A 61 -5.26 -15.64 14.90
CA LYS A 61 -6.07 -15.51 16.12
C LYS A 61 -7.09 -16.64 16.31
N THR A 62 -7.53 -17.26 15.22
CA THR A 62 -8.52 -18.35 15.23
C THR A 62 -7.87 -19.73 15.14
N THR A 63 -6.56 -19.80 14.89
CA THR A 63 -5.79 -21.04 14.84
C THR A 63 -5.47 -21.52 16.26
N ILE A 64 -5.47 -22.84 16.45
CA ILE A 64 -5.19 -23.48 17.74
C ILE A 64 -3.84 -23.00 18.29
N HIS A 65 -3.87 -22.53 19.54
CA HIS A 65 -2.68 -22.02 20.22
C HIS A 65 -1.60 -23.11 20.38
N GLY A 66 -0.35 -22.77 20.10
CA GLY A 66 0.79 -23.69 20.15
C GLY A 66 0.91 -24.63 18.95
N SER A 67 0.01 -24.55 17.96
CA SER A 67 0.11 -25.34 16.74
C SER A 67 1.22 -24.85 15.82
N ARG A 68 1.72 -25.76 14.97
CA ARG A 68 2.69 -25.43 13.92
C ARG A 68 2.14 -24.36 12.97
N ASP A 69 0.83 -24.40 12.70
CA ASP A 69 0.16 -23.46 11.81
C ASP A 69 0.07 -22.07 12.44
N GLN A 70 -0.25 -21.96 13.73
CA GLN A 70 -0.21 -20.67 14.44
C GLN A 70 1.18 -20.04 14.36
N THR A 71 2.25 -20.82 14.54
CA THR A 71 3.64 -20.33 14.42
C THR A 71 3.97 -19.89 12.99
N ALA A 72 3.47 -20.60 11.98
CA ALA A 72 3.67 -20.24 10.58
C ALA A 72 2.94 -18.92 10.24
N PHE A 73 1.69 -18.76 10.67
CA PHE A 73 0.94 -17.51 10.50
C PHE A 73 1.57 -16.35 11.28
N SER A 74 2.02 -16.57 12.51
CA SER A 74 2.71 -15.53 13.30
C SER A 74 3.96 -15.01 12.59
N LYS A 75 4.76 -15.88 11.98
CA LYS A 75 5.93 -15.46 11.17
C LYS A 75 5.54 -14.66 9.93
N ILE A 76 4.43 -15.03 9.28
CA ILE A 76 3.91 -14.29 8.12
C ILE A 76 3.45 -12.90 8.57
N VAL A 77 2.67 -12.81 9.64
CA VAL A 77 2.14 -11.55 10.19
C VAL A 77 3.28 -10.64 10.65
N GLN A 78 4.22 -11.15 11.45
CA GLN A 78 5.39 -10.38 11.91
C GLN A 78 6.27 -9.92 10.74
N GLY A 79 6.55 -10.81 9.78
CA GLY A 79 7.38 -10.47 8.62
C GLY A 79 6.73 -9.49 7.64
N ALA A 80 5.39 -9.49 7.56
CA ALA A 80 4.64 -8.58 6.71
C ALA A 80 4.47 -7.20 7.36
N LEU A 81 4.12 -7.14 8.65
CA LEU A 81 3.99 -5.90 9.42
C LEU A 81 5.31 -5.12 9.47
N TYR A 82 6.43 -5.81 9.76
CA TYR A 82 7.74 -5.18 9.80
C TYR A 82 8.14 -4.52 8.47
N LYS A 83 7.72 -5.10 7.33
CA LYS A 83 8.00 -4.53 6.00
C LYS A 83 7.07 -3.37 5.65
N ILE A 84 5.80 -3.41 6.05
CA ILE A 84 4.85 -2.33 5.78
C ILE A 84 5.18 -1.11 6.63
N ASP A 85 5.47 -1.29 7.92
CA ASP A 85 5.83 -0.20 8.82
C ASP A 85 7.14 0.46 8.41
N PHE A 86 8.16 -0.32 8.00
CA PHE A 86 9.40 0.22 7.45
C PHE A 86 9.17 1.06 6.18
N ILE A 87 8.23 0.66 5.31
CA ILE A 87 7.90 1.40 4.09
C ILE A 87 7.20 2.73 4.43
N LYS A 88 6.25 2.72 5.38
CA LYS A 88 5.59 3.94 5.85
C LYS A 88 6.61 4.89 6.48
N PHE A 89 7.44 4.40 7.41
CA PHE A 89 8.43 5.21 8.13
C PHE A 89 9.50 5.82 7.20
N SER A 90 10.01 5.04 6.23
CA SER A 90 11.02 5.50 5.28
C SER A 90 10.51 6.58 4.31
N CYS A 91 9.20 6.69 4.11
CA CYS A 91 8.61 7.72 3.24
C CYS A 91 8.38 9.05 3.99
N TYR A 92 8.13 9.02 5.30
CA TYR A 92 8.01 10.23 6.11
C TYR A 92 9.34 10.98 6.26
N GLN A 93 10.49 10.29 6.26
CA GLN A 93 11.81 10.94 6.37
C GLN A 93 12.29 11.66 5.09
N ILE A 94 11.65 11.44 3.94
CA ILE A 94 12.04 12.10 2.66
C ILE A 94 11.21 13.39 2.45
N SER A 95 10.25 13.67 3.34
CA SER A 95 9.37 14.86 3.26
C SER A 95 9.71 15.95 4.29
N LEU A 96 10.88 15.86 4.95
CA LEU A 96 11.42 16.88 5.86
C LEU A 96 12.66 17.54 5.26
#